data_AF-A0A5B0S940-F1
#
_entry.id   AF-A0A5B0S940-F1
#
_cell.length_a   1.000
_cell.length_b   1.000
_cell.length_c   1.000
_cell.angle_alpha   90.00
_cell.angle_beta   90.00
_cell.angle_gamma   90.00
#
_symmetry.space_group_name_H-M   'P 1'
#
loop_
_entity.id
_entity.type
_entity.pdbx_description
1 polymer ?
#
loop_
_entity_poly.entity_id
_entity_poly.type
_entity_poly.pdbx_seq_one_letter_code
_entity_poly.pdbx_strand_id
1 'polypeptide(L)'
;MDEDIDVHDAPDTRPPPKPTCVPPSSVFLTFMASLIGNPMNRSPEGAIVIDPNTAGVLGTMMEAEAARLTELDKRMDQLTSMFQTLDNRLKSVEDARSSAPTPSPHPGKSSYAKVTGPPTAPRAPTILPPPKEALKSLKPGKAVIHSDPKQSEIQKVERGFLVQRANEVLLRMDAQVNGEKISIRAAQVLKSGDVCFFSKNRAHQKWLMENKHIWSKEVHPHLEATPSTFSVIAHGIPKSFNPLAPTSIPNLSAENNFNTGDLLRVKWLADNADTPKQAERQDSNHALPNASNV
;
A
#
# COMPACT_ATOMS: atom_id res chain seq x y z
N MET A 1 -29.21 2.66 47.22
CA MET A 1 -29.76 1.52 46.44
C MET A 1 -28.84 1.37 45.27
N ASP A 2 -27.84 0.54 45.51
CA ASP A 2 -26.81 0.13 44.60
C ASP A 2 -27.42 -0.84 43.59
N GLU A 3 -27.30 -0.53 42.30
CA GLU A 3 -27.51 -1.52 41.25
C GLU A 3 -26.19 -1.64 40.48
N ASP A 4 -25.42 -2.65 40.89
CA ASP A 4 -24.29 -3.20 40.18
C ASP A 4 -24.74 -3.66 38.78
N ILE A 5 -24.25 -2.98 37.75
CA ILE A 5 -24.34 -3.47 36.37
C ILE A 5 -23.17 -4.42 36.18
N ASP A 6 -23.50 -5.71 36.30
CA ASP A 6 -22.64 -6.85 36.02
C ASP A 6 -22.19 -6.80 34.55
N VAL A 7 -20.93 -6.44 34.31
CA VAL A 7 -20.31 -6.45 32.98
C VAL A 7 -19.94 -7.90 32.68
N HIS A 8 -20.84 -8.61 32.01
CA HIS A 8 -20.50 -9.91 31.43
C HIS A 8 -19.31 -9.76 30.47
N ASP A 9 -18.21 -10.36 30.91
CA ASP A 9 -16.93 -10.52 30.21
C ASP A 9 -17.17 -11.17 28.84
N ALA A 10 -17.07 -10.38 27.78
CA ALA A 10 -17.08 -10.89 26.41
C ALA A 10 -15.71 -11.54 26.14
N PRO A 11 -15.64 -12.80 25.68
CA PRO A 11 -14.37 -13.48 25.51
C PRO A 11 -13.50 -12.72 24.52
N ASP A 12 -12.34 -12.29 25.03
CA ASP A 12 -11.24 -11.62 24.37
C ASP A 12 -10.81 -12.44 23.14
N THR A 13 -11.45 -12.20 22.00
CA THR A 13 -11.11 -12.85 20.73
C THR A 13 -9.87 -12.19 20.17
N ARG A 14 -8.73 -12.46 20.82
CA ARG A 14 -7.42 -12.09 20.32
C ARG A 14 -7.23 -12.75 18.95
N PRO A 15 -6.94 -11.98 17.90
CA PRO A 15 -6.52 -12.57 16.63
C PRO A 15 -5.21 -13.35 16.88
N PRO A 16 -5.00 -14.48 16.19
CA PRO A 16 -3.78 -15.24 16.33
C PRO A 16 -2.56 -14.35 16.02
N PRO A 17 -1.46 -14.51 16.76
CA PRO A 17 -0.24 -13.74 16.53
C PRO A 17 0.20 -13.90 15.08
N LYS A 18 0.61 -12.78 14.47
CA LYS A 18 1.14 -12.73 13.11
C LYS A 18 2.29 -13.75 13.00
N PRO A 19 2.27 -14.70 12.05
CA PRO A 19 3.40 -15.60 11.85
C PRO A 19 4.64 -14.78 11.50
N THR A 20 5.63 -14.76 12.39
CA THR A 20 6.91 -14.06 12.19
C THR A 20 7.90 -14.87 11.36
N CYS A 21 7.46 -15.97 10.73
CA CYS A 21 8.34 -16.85 10.01
C CYS A 21 8.52 -16.32 8.58
N VAL A 22 9.74 -15.93 8.23
CA VAL A 22 10.21 -15.98 6.84
C VAL A 22 9.81 -17.36 6.31
N PRO A 23 9.18 -17.50 5.13
CA PRO A 23 8.82 -18.82 4.63
C PRO A 23 10.07 -19.71 4.69
N PRO A 24 9.97 -20.91 5.29
CA PRO A 24 11.13 -21.78 5.42
C PRO A 24 11.73 -21.99 4.02
N SER A 25 13.05 -21.76 3.90
CA SER A 25 13.76 -21.95 2.65
C SER A 25 13.49 -23.36 2.13
N SER A 26 13.07 -23.47 0.87
CA SER A 26 12.85 -24.77 0.23
C SER A 26 14.14 -25.59 0.32
N VAL A 27 14.07 -26.73 1.01
CA VAL A 27 15.21 -27.64 1.19
C VAL A 27 15.70 -28.10 -0.19
N PHE A 28 14.78 -28.30 -1.13
CA PHE A 28 15.07 -28.59 -2.53
C PHE A 28 15.89 -27.48 -3.20
N LEU A 29 15.46 -26.21 -3.12
CA LEU A 29 16.19 -25.10 -3.73
C LEU A 29 17.57 -24.88 -3.08
N THR A 30 17.68 -25.10 -1.78
CA THR A 30 18.94 -25.01 -1.04
C THR A 30 19.91 -26.10 -1.49
N PHE A 31 19.41 -27.33 -1.65
CA PHE A 31 20.18 -28.44 -2.18
C PHE A 31 20.64 -28.19 -3.62
N MET A 32 19.76 -27.69 -4.48
CA MET A 32 20.10 -27.32 -5.87
C MET A 32 21.18 -26.22 -5.94
N ALA A 33 21.07 -25.18 -5.11
CA ALA A 33 22.08 -24.13 -5.04
C ALA A 33 23.46 -24.69 -4.63
N SER A 34 23.49 -25.61 -3.66
CA SER A 34 24.72 -26.31 -3.27
C SER A 34 25.28 -27.17 -4.39
N LEU A 35 24.42 -27.80 -5.19
CA LEU A 35 24.83 -28.65 -6.30
C LEU A 35 25.49 -27.85 -7.42
N ILE A 36 24.89 -26.70 -7.77
CA ILE A 36 25.35 -25.77 -8.82
C ILE A 36 26.61 -25.02 -8.41
N GLY A 37 26.72 -24.68 -7.12
CA GLY A 37 27.82 -23.93 -6.54
C GLY A 37 29.09 -24.75 -6.27
N ASN A 38 29.00 -26.09 -6.28
CA ASN A 38 30.16 -26.94 -6.06
C ASN A 38 30.97 -27.14 -7.38
N PRO A 39 32.21 -26.66 -7.46
CA PRO A 39 33.03 -26.80 -8.67
C PRO A 39 33.39 -28.25 -8.98
N MET A 40 33.38 -29.15 -7.99
CA MET A 40 33.66 -30.58 -8.19
C MET A 40 32.53 -31.31 -8.94
N ASN A 41 31.35 -30.70 -9.01
CA ASN A 41 30.21 -31.24 -9.76
C ASN A 41 30.21 -30.75 -11.22
N ARG A 42 31.26 -30.08 -11.69
CA ARG A 42 31.33 -29.57 -13.07
C ARG A 42 32.26 -30.42 -13.93
N SER A 43 31.82 -30.70 -15.15
CA SER A 43 32.66 -31.28 -16.18
C SER A 43 33.66 -30.23 -16.70
N PRO A 44 34.74 -30.64 -17.38
CA PRO A 44 35.67 -29.72 -18.04
C PRO A 44 35.00 -28.75 -19.04
N GLU A 45 33.85 -29.13 -19.58
CA GLU A 45 33.01 -28.35 -20.50
C GLU A 45 32.00 -27.45 -19.78
N GLY A 46 31.96 -27.48 -18.44
CA GLY A 46 31.09 -26.66 -17.60
C GLY A 46 29.70 -27.24 -17.35
N ALA A 47 29.41 -28.47 -17.78
CA ALA A 47 28.16 -29.16 -17.49
C ALA A 47 28.13 -29.66 -16.03
N ILE A 48 26.95 -29.67 -15.40
CA ILE A 48 26.80 -30.22 -14.04
C ILE A 48 26.65 -31.74 -14.15
N VAL A 49 27.58 -32.47 -13.55
CA VAL A 49 27.57 -33.94 -13.48
C VAL A 49 26.74 -34.35 -12.25
N ILE A 50 25.66 -35.08 -12.50
CA ILE A 50 24.77 -35.60 -11.46
C ILE A 50 24.90 -37.12 -11.46
N ASP A 51 25.37 -37.70 -10.36
CA ASP A 51 25.42 -39.15 -10.21
C ASP A 51 24.02 -39.75 -9.96
N PRO A 52 23.82 -41.05 -10.22
CA PRO A 52 22.52 -41.70 -10.08
C PRO A 52 21.91 -41.61 -8.67
N ASN A 53 22.72 -41.57 -7.61
CA ASN A 53 22.21 -41.47 -6.24
C ASN A 53 21.70 -40.05 -5.96
N THR A 54 22.46 -39.04 -6.39
CA THR A 54 22.04 -37.64 -6.31
C THR A 54 20.78 -37.38 -7.14
N ALA A 55 20.65 -37.99 -8.33
CA ALA A 55 19.45 -37.91 -9.14
C ALA A 55 18.21 -38.51 -8.43
N GLY A 56 18.37 -39.64 -7.74
CA GLY A 56 17.32 -40.24 -6.92
C GLY A 56 16.88 -39.34 -5.76
N VAL A 57 17.83 -38.78 -5.02
CA VAL A 57 17.55 -37.81 -3.94
C VAL A 57 16.82 -36.58 -4.48
N LEU A 58 17.26 -36.06 -5.62
CA LEU A 58 16.62 -34.91 -6.27
C LEU A 58 15.14 -35.19 -6.59
N GLY A 59 14.83 -36.36 -7.14
CA GLY A 59 13.46 -36.78 -7.42
C GLY A 59 12.58 -36.80 -6.17
N THR A 60 13.08 -37.38 -5.07
CA THR A 60 12.32 -37.41 -3.80
C THR A 60 12.06 -36.01 -3.22
N MET A 61 13.04 -35.10 -3.33
CA MET A 61 12.88 -33.72 -2.88
C MET A 61 11.90 -32.94 -3.76
N MET A 62 11.89 -33.18 -5.08
CA MET A 62 10.93 -32.58 -6.01
C MET A 62 9.50 -33.01 -5.71
N GLU A 63 9.29 -34.30 -5.44
CA GLU A 63 7.97 -34.83 -5.09
C GLU A 63 7.46 -34.26 -3.75
N ALA A 64 8.33 -34.19 -2.75
CA ALA A 64 8.01 -33.56 -1.47
C ALA A 64 7.67 -32.06 -1.62
N GLU A 65 8.40 -31.34 -2.48
CA GLU A 65 8.14 -29.93 -2.76
C GLU A 65 6.84 -29.73 -3.55
N ALA A 66 6.54 -30.60 -4.51
CA ALA A 66 5.26 -30.59 -5.23
C ALA A 66 4.08 -30.81 -4.28
N ALA A 67 4.15 -31.80 -3.39
CA ALA A 67 3.13 -32.05 -2.38
C ALA A 67 2.95 -30.85 -1.44
N ARG A 68 4.05 -30.20 -1.03
CA ARG A 68 4.02 -28.99 -0.20
C ARG A 68 3.34 -27.82 -0.92
N LEU A 69 3.59 -27.65 -2.22
CA LEU A 69 2.96 -26.60 -3.03
C LEU A 69 1.45 -26.84 -3.16
N THR A 70 1.01 -28.08 -3.39
CA THR A 70 -0.42 -28.44 -3.42
C THR A 70 -1.12 -28.17 -2.08
N GLU A 71 -0.47 -28.48 -0.96
CA GLU A 71 -1.02 -28.17 0.37
C GLU A 71 -1.13 -26.66 0.62
N LEU A 72 -0.16 -25.87 0.13
CA LEU A 72 -0.22 -24.41 0.23
C LEU A 72 -1.38 -23.83 -0.59
N ASP A 73 -1.59 -24.35 -1.80
CA ASP A 73 -2.70 -23.96 -2.67
C ASP A 73 -4.06 -24.23 -2.00
N LYS A 74 -4.23 -25.44 -1.44
CA LYS A 74 -5.42 -25.81 -0.66
C LYS A 74 -5.68 -24.86 0.52
N ARG A 75 -4.63 -24.43 1.22
CA ARG A 75 -4.76 -23.45 2.31
C ARG A 75 -5.16 -22.07 1.79
N MET A 76 -4.65 -21.66 0.64
CA MET A 76 -5.00 -20.40 0.01
C MET A 76 -6.45 -20.38 -0.46
N ASP A 77 -6.95 -21.49 -0.99
CA ASP A 77 -8.36 -21.69 -1.32
C ASP A 77 -9.24 -21.60 -0.07
N GLN A 78 -8.82 -22.25 1.03
CA GLN A 78 -9.52 -22.17 2.31
C GLN A 78 -9.59 -20.73 2.85
N LEU A 79 -8.48 -19.98 2.78
CA LEU A 79 -8.46 -18.56 3.15
C LEU A 79 -9.41 -17.74 2.28
N THR A 80 -9.39 -17.97 0.97
CA THR A 80 -10.27 -17.29 0.01
C THR A 80 -11.75 -17.58 0.31
N SER A 81 -12.09 -18.83 0.63
CA SER A 81 -13.44 -19.22 1.04
C SER A 81 -13.89 -18.53 2.33
N MET A 82 -13.01 -18.42 3.33
CA MET A 82 -13.30 -17.68 4.56
C MET A 82 -13.54 -16.19 4.29
N PHE A 83 -12.76 -15.57 3.40
CA PHE A 83 -12.98 -14.18 2.99
C PHE A 83 -14.31 -13.99 2.26
N GLN A 84 -14.67 -14.89 1.35
CA GLN A 84 -15.97 -14.87 0.69
C GLN A 84 -17.12 -15.02 1.70
N THR A 85 -16.96 -15.88 2.70
CA THR A 85 -17.94 -16.04 3.78
C THR A 85 -18.10 -14.77 4.60
N LEU A 86 -17.00 -14.09 4.92
CA LEU A 86 -17.04 -12.80 5.63
C LEU A 86 -17.68 -11.70 4.78
N ASP A 87 -17.37 -11.64 3.48
CA ASP A 87 -17.97 -10.69 2.55
C ASP A 87 -19.49 -10.90 2.43
N ASN A 88 -19.94 -12.15 2.33
CA ASN A 88 -21.36 -12.50 2.30
C ASN A 88 -22.07 -12.13 3.61
N ARG A 89 -21.44 -12.37 4.77
CA ARG A 89 -21.98 -11.95 6.07
C ARG A 89 -22.05 -10.43 6.19
N LEU A 90 -21.05 -9.72 5.70
CA LEU A 90 -21.02 -8.26 5.70
C LEU A 90 -22.14 -7.68 4.82
N LYS A 91 -22.32 -8.23 3.61
CA LYS A 91 -23.43 -7.90 2.71
C LYS A 91 -24.78 -8.18 3.37
N SER A 92 -24.97 -9.34 4.00
CA SER A 92 -26.21 -9.66 4.72
C SER A 92 -26.52 -8.69 5.87
N VAL A 93 -25.50 -8.22 6.60
CA VAL A 93 -25.67 -7.19 7.65
C VAL A 93 -26.00 -5.81 7.05
N GLU A 94 -25.42 -5.48 5.91
CA GLU A 94 -25.71 -4.23 5.18
C GLU A 94 -27.11 -4.24 4.57
N ASP A 95 -27.56 -5.39 4.06
CA ASP A 95 -28.91 -5.63 3.56
C ASP A 95 -29.95 -5.65 4.69
N ALA A 96 -29.62 -6.23 5.86
CA ALA A 96 -30.46 -6.19 7.06
C ALA A 96 -30.61 -4.77 7.62
N ARG A 97 -29.59 -3.90 7.47
CA ARG A 97 -29.68 -2.46 7.77
C ARG A 97 -30.53 -1.69 6.76
N SER A 98 -30.58 -2.15 5.52
CA SER A 98 -31.44 -1.58 4.47
C SER A 98 -32.89 -2.07 4.56
N SER A 99 -33.13 -3.15 5.31
CA SER A 99 -34.43 -3.77 5.57
C SER A 99 -34.73 -3.85 7.07
N ALA A 100 -34.57 -2.75 7.81
CA ALA A 100 -35.15 -2.67 9.15
C ALA A 100 -36.69 -2.67 9.02
N PRO A 101 -37.42 -3.65 9.60
CA PRO A 101 -38.86 -3.57 9.72
C PRO A 101 -39.20 -2.49 10.75
N THR A 102 -40.23 -1.72 10.44
CA THR A 102 -40.91 -0.78 11.33
C THR A 102 -41.08 -1.36 12.75
N PRO A 103 -40.72 -0.64 13.82
CA PRO A 103 -40.95 -1.13 15.17
C PRO A 103 -42.45 -1.26 15.46
N SER A 104 -42.86 -2.49 15.80
CA SER A 104 -44.14 -2.83 16.39
C SER A 104 -44.30 -2.14 17.76
N PRO A 105 -45.44 -1.49 18.07
CA PRO A 105 -45.63 -0.80 19.33
C PRO A 105 -45.99 -1.77 20.46
N HIS A 106 -45.07 -1.97 21.41
CA HIS A 106 -45.41 -2.49 22.74
C HIS A 106 -46.09 -1.39 23.58
N PRO A 107 -47.05 -1.73 24.45
CA PRO A 107 -47.81 -0.75 25.21
C PRO A 107 -47.00 -0.32 26.45
N GLY A 108 -46.59 0.94 26.51
CA GLY A 108 -45.86 1.42 27.67
C GLY A 108 -45.51 2.90 27.65
N LYS A 109 -46.45 3.72 28.14
CA LYS A 109 -46.24 5.01 28.84
C LYS A 109 -45.83 6.23 27.99
N SER A 110 -46.88 7.02 27.66
CA SER A 110 -47.00 8.48 27.75
C SER A 110 -45.87 9.38 27.23
N SER A 111 -46.15 10.18 26.18
CA SER A 111 -46.08 11.65 26.34
C SER A 111 -46.79 12.43 25.22
N TYR A 112 -47.34 13.56 25.65
CA TYR A 112 -48.12 14.64 25.04
C TYR A 112 -47.90 14.97 23.55
N ALA A 113 -48.94 14.77 22.73
CA ALA A 113 -49.47 15.75 21.78
C ALA A 113 -50.77 15.21 21.17
N LYS A 114 -51.93 15.54 21.74
CA LYS A 114 -53.23 15.32 21.08
C LYS A 114 -53.49 16.50 20.15
N VAL A 115 -53.20 16.34 18.86
CA VAL A 115 -53.85 17.13 17.81
C VAL A 115 -55.08 16.33 17.38
N THR A 116 -56.26 16.84 17.73
CA THR A 116 -57.55 16.30 17.29
C THR A 116 -57.84 16.83 15.88
N GLY A 117 -57.48 16.05 14.86
CA GLY A 117 -57.86 16.28 13.47
C GLY A 117 -57.79 14.96 12.68
N PRO A 118 -58.59 14.78 11.62
CA PRO A 118 -58.60 13.54 10.84
C PRO A 118 -57.22 13.23 10.24
N PRO A 119 -56.85 11.95 10.11
CA PRO A 119 -55.52 11.53 9.71
C PRO A 119 -55.23 12.03 8.29
N THR A 120 -54.39 13.05 8.17
CA THR A 120 -53.85 13.43 6.87
C THR A 120 -52.82 12.37 6.50
N ALA A 121 -53.08 11.60 5.44
CA ALA A 121 -52.14 10.62 4.94
C ALA A 121 -50.76 11.28 4.71
N PRO A 122 -49.65 10.69 5.18
CA PRO A 122 -48.33 11.29 5.01
C PRO A 122 -48.05 11.44 3.52
N ARG A 123 -48.00 12.69 3.04
CA ARG A 123 -47.63 13.02 1.66
C ARG A 123 -46.20 12.52 1.43
N ALA A 124 -46.02 11.64 0.44
CA ALA A 124 -44.71 11.17 0.05
C ALA A 124 -43.79 12.38 -0.24
N PRO A 125 -42.54 12.41 0.26
CA PRO A 125 -41.64 13.52 0.03
C PRO A 125 -41.45 13.71 -1.48
N THR A 126 -41.77 14.92 -1.97
CA THR A 126 -41.68 15.29 -3.39
C THR A 126 -40.23 15.53 -3.84
N ILE A 127 -39.27 15.43 -2.94
CA ILE A 127 -37.85 15.67 -3.21
C ILE A 127 -37.22 14.33 -3.58
N LEU A 128 -36.83 14.19 -4.85
CA LEU A 128 -36.04 13.05 -5.30
C LEU A 128 -34.74 12.97 -4.49
N PRO A 129 -34.32 11.78 -4.03
CA PRO A 129 -33.07 11.63 -3.31
C PRO A 129 -31.90 12.12 -4.18
N PRO A 130 -30.85 12.72 -3.58
CA PRO A 130 -29.71 13.22 -4.32
C PRO A 130 -29.10 12.11 -5.18
N PRO A 131 -28.59 12.43 -6.39
CA PRO A 131 -27.93 11.46 -7.25
C PRO A 131 -26.81 10.73 -6.51
N LYS A 132 -26.63 9.43 -6.78
CA LYS A 132 -25.58 8.60 -6.15
C LYS A 132 -24.18 9.20 -6.30
N GLU A 133 -23.92 9.93 -7.39
CA GLU A 133 -22.65 10.62 -7.60
C GLU A 133 -22.44 11.79 -6.64
N ALA A 134 -23.49 12.57 -6.37
CA ALA A 134 -23.47 13.64 -5.37
C ALA A 134 -23.25 13.05 -3.96
N LEU A 135 -23.85 11.91 -3.64
CA LEU A 135 -23.60 11.23 -2.36
C LEU A 135 -22.17 10.69 -2.24
N LYS A 136 -21.58 10.20 -3.35
CA LYS A 136 -20.20 9.71 -3.38
C LYS A 136 -19.19 10.85 -3.21
N SER A 137 -19.43 12.01 -3.81
CA SER A 137 -18.52 13.18 -3.71
C SER A 137 -18.50 13.77 -2.29
N LEU A 138 -19.58 13.61 -1.53
CA LEU A 138 -19.71 14.04 -0.14
C LEU A 138 -19.09 13.08 0.88
N LYS A 139 -18.60 11.90 0.46
CA LYS A 139 -17.92 10.98 1.39
C LYS A 139 -16.65 11.64 1.92
N PRO A 140 -16.48 11.72 3.26
CA PRO A 140 -15.25 12.21 3.85
C PRO A 140 -14.05 11.43 3.33
N GLY A 141 -13.01 12.15 2.95
CA GLY A 141 -11.75 11.54 2.54
C GLY A 141 -10.90 11.16 3.76
N LYS A 142 -10.01 10.17 3.60
CA LYS A 142 -9.12 9.69 4.67
C LYS A 142 -7.66 9.75 4.25
N ALA A 143 -6.83 10.47 4.98
CA ALA A 143 -5.38 10.52 4.78
C ALA A 143 -4.69 9.85 5.98
N VAL A 144 -4.03 8.71 5.75
CA VAL A 144 -3.30 7.99 6.81
C VAL A 144 -1.82 8.34 6.70
N ILE A 145 -1.27 8.86 7.79
CA ILE A 145 0.15 9.21 7.92
C ILE A 145 0.80 8.22 8.86
N HIS A 146 1.93 7.67 8.45
CA HIS A 146 2.65 6.71 9.27
C HIS A 146 3.32 7.42 10.45
N SER A 147 3.43 6.71 11.56
CA SER A 147 4.27 7.15 12.68
C SER A 147 5.36 6.13 12.94
N ASP A 148 6.51 6.55 13.49
CA ASP A 148 7.53 5.60 13.91
C ASP A 148 7.00 4.72 15.07
N PRO A 149 6.79 3.41 14.87
CA PRO A 149 6.22 2.54 15.89
C PRO A 149 7.09 2.39 17.14
N LYS A 150 8.38 2.74 17.08
CA LYS A 150 9.31 2.65 18.22
C LYS A 150 9.36 3.92 19.06
N GLN A 151 8.83 5.04 18.56
CA GLN A 151 8.98 6.36 19.19
C GLN A 151 7.65 7.13 19.33
N SER A 152 6.51 6.50 19.03
CA SER A 152 5.26 7.24 18.85
C SER A 152 4.58 7.64 20.17
N GLU A 153 4.99 8.77 20.75
CA GLU A 153 4.20 9.45 21.80
C GLU A 153 2.84 9.96 21.29
N ILE A 154 2.60 9.88 19.98
CA ILE A 154 1.39 10.36 19.32
C ILE A 154 0.11 9.70 19.84
N GLN A 155 0.21 8.49 20.40
CA GLN A 155 -0.92 7.79 21.01
C GLN A 155 -1.46 8.52 22.24
N LYS A 156 -0.63 9.32 22.91
CA LYS A 156 -1.02 10.14 24.07
C LYS A 156 -1.58 11.50 23.66
N VAL A 157 -1.40 11.90 22.41
CA VAL A 157 -1.83 13.21 21.90
C VAL A 157 -3.34 13.21 21.68
N GLU A 158 -3.99 14.28 22.15
CA GLU A 158 -5.43 14.43 21.97
C GLU A 158 -5.80 14.62 20.49
N ARG A 159 -6.89 13.99 20.06
CA ARG A 159 -7.37 14.08 18.68
C ARG A 159 -7.71 15.52 18.28
N GLY A 160 -8.27 16.31 19.20
CA GLY A 160 -8.57 17.73 18.98
C GLY A 160 -7.32 18.54 18.65
N PHE A 161 -6.24 18.31 19.38
CA PHE A 161 -4.94 18.95 19.14
C PHE A 161 -4.38 18.62 17.75
N LEU A 162 -4.44 17.35 17.33
CA LEU A 162 -4.00 16.95 15.98
C LEU A 162 -4.79 17.65 14.87
N VAL A 163 -6.11 17.77 15.03
CA VAL A 163 -6.96 18.49 14.06
C VAL A 163 -6.62 19.97 14.03
N GLN A 164 -6.44 20.59 15.20
CA GLN A 164 -6.07 22.00 15.31
C GLN A 164 -4.73 22.27 14.62
N ARG A 165 -3.67 21.54 15.00
CA ARG A 165 -2.34 21.72 14.41
C ARG A 165 -2.33 21.45 12.91
N ALA A 166 -3.03 20.42 12.44
CA ALA A 166 -3.15 20.15 11.01
C ALA A 166 -3.80 21.33 10.27
N ASN A 167 -4.90 21.88 10.78
CA ASN A 167 -5.55 23.03 10.15
C ASN A 167 -4.69 24.30 10.22
N GLU A 168 -3.94 24.54 11.30
CA GLU A 168 -2.99 25.66 11.39
C GLU A 168 -1.88 25.56 10.33
N VAL A 169 -1.31 24.36 10.14
CA VAL A 169 -0.28 24.11 9.12
C VAL A 169 -0.86 24.31 7.73
N LEU A 170 -2.01 23.71 7.42
CA LEU A 170 -2.66 23.84 6.12
C LEU A 170 -3.05 25.28 5.79
N LEU A 171 -3.46 26.07 6.80
CA LEU A 171 -3.75 27.49 6.64
C LEU A 171 -2.48 28.29 6.33
N ARG A 172 -1.37 28.00 7.01
CA ARG A 172 -0.08 28.65 6.76
C ARG A 172 0.44 28.37 5.34
N MET A 173 0.13 27.18 4.82
CA MET A 173 0.48 26.78 3.46
C MET A 173 -0.47 27.32 2.38
N ASP A 174 -1.52 28.07 2.76
CA ASP A 174 -2.61 28.48 1.87
C ASP A 174 -3.17 27.31 1.03
N ALA A 175 -3.32 26.15 1.67
CA ALA A 175 -3.68 24.92 1.00
C ALA A 175 -5.14 24.96 0.50
N GLN A 176 -5.33 24.86 -0.82
CA GLN A 176 -6.64 24.93 -1.45
C GLN A 176 -6.81 23.97 -2.63
N VAL A 177 -8.05 23.52 -2.86
CA VAL A 177 -8.46 22.74 -4.03
C VAL A 177 -9.68 23.43 -4.65
N ASN A 178 -9.60 23.79 -5.93
CA ASN A 178 -10.66 24.51 -6.64
C ASN A 178 -11.11 25.81 -5.94
N GLY A 179 -10.17 26.54 -5.33
CA GLY A 179 -10.44 27.75 -4.55
C GLY A 179 -11.06 27.53 -3.17
N GLU A 180 -11.32 26.28 -2.77
CA GLU A 180 -11.77 25.95 -1.41
C GLU A 180 -10.58 25.58 -0.52
N LYS A 181 -10.49 26.19 0.66
CA LYS A 181 -9.47 25.86 1.65
C LYS A 181 -9.62 24.42 2.15
N ILE A 182 -8.50 23.70 2.20
CA ILE A 182 -8.45 22.34 2.71
C ILE A 182 -8.62 22.39 4.24
N SER A 183 -9.58 21.62 4.74
CA SER A 183 -9.84 21.49 6.18
C SER A 183 -9.88 20.02 6.60
N ILE A 184 -9.27 19.76 7.75
CA ILE A 184 -9.37 18.51 8.50
C ILE A 184 -10.55 18.62 9.47
N ARG A 185 -11.46 17.63 9.41
CA ARG A 185 -12.68 17.56 10.23
C ARG A 185 -12.50 16.71 11.48
N ALA A 186 -11.66 15.70 11.41
CA ALA A 186 -11.37 14.81 12.52
C ALA A 186 -10.00 14.18 12.33
N ALA A 187 -9.43 13.69 13.43
CA ALA A 187 -8.25 12.85 13.43
C ALA A 187 -8.48 11.64 14.32
N GLN A 188 -7.87 10.52 13.97
CA GLN A 188 -7.89 9.29 14.74
C GLN A 188 -6.49 8.69 14.74
N VAL A 189 -5.95 8.45 15.94
CA VAL A 189 -4.75 7.63 16.11
C VAL A 189 -5.16 6.15 16.08
N LEU A 190 -4.52 5.38 15.20
CA LEU A 190 -4.75 3.95 15.04
C LEU A 190 -3.94 3.16 16.08
N LYS A 191 -4.30 1.88 16.27
CA LYS A 191 -3.56 0.98 17.18
C LYS A 191 -2.09 0.79 16.75
N SER A 192 -1.76 1.00 15.48
CA SER A 192 -0.39 0.99 14.96
C SER A 192 0.43 2.22 15.38
N GLY A 193 -0.20 3.27 15.90
CA GLY A 193 0.38 4.60 16.09
C GLY A 193 0.14 5.55 14.91
N ASP A 194 -0.19 5.04 13.73
CA ASP A 194 -0.47 5.87 12.55
C ASP A 194 -1.66 6.79 12.80
N VAL A 195 -1.68 7.94 12.13
CA VAL A 195 -2.75 8.93 12.29
C VAL A 195 -3.56 9.04 11.01
N CYS A 196 -4.86 8.79 11.14
CA CYS A 196 -5.86 8.97 10.09
C CYS A 196 -6.52 10.33 10.25
N PHE A 197 -6.34 11.21 9.26
CA PHE A 197 -6.99 12.51 9.17
C PHE A 197 -8.17 12.43 8.21
N PHE A 198 -9.33 12.96 8.64
CA PHE A 198 -10.56 12.98 7.87
C PHE A 198 -10.75 14.35 7.21
N SER A 199 -10.83 14.37 5.88
CA SER A 199 -11.09 15.57 5.09
C SER A 199 -12.56 15.65 4.67
N LYS A 200 -12.99 16.84 4.22
CA LYS A 200 -14.35 17.08 3.71
C LYS A 200 -14.75 16.11 2.58
N ASN A 201 -13.85 15.88 1.62
CA ASN A 201 -14.12 15.09 0.42
C ASN A 201 -12.84 14.41 -0.10
N ARG A 202 -12.98 13.62 -1.17
CA ARG A 202 -11.87 12.90 -1.82
C ARG A 202 -10.85 13.83 -2.51
N ALA A 203 -11.29 14.99 -3.00
CA ALA A 203 -10.39 15.94 -3.64
C ALA A 203 -9.38 16.52 -2.63
N HIS A 204 -9.87 16.88 -1.44
CA HIS A 204 -9.02 17.31 -0.32
C HIS A 204 -8.09 16.19 0.13
N GLN A 205 -8.60 14.94 0.22
CA GLN A 205 -7.77 13.78 0.54
C GLN A 205 -6.63 13.59 -0.47
N LYS A 206 -6.92 13.71 -1.77
CA LYS A 206 -5.89 13.56 -2.81
C LYS A 206 -4.75 14.55 -2.59
N TRP A 207 -5.08 15.84 -2.42
CA TRP A 207 -4.09 16.86 -2.13
C TRP A 207 -3.31 16.56 -0.86
N LEU A 208 -3.99 16.16 0.23
CA LEU A 208 -3.34 15.83 1.50
C LEU A 208 -2.34 14.69 1.35
N MET A 209 -2.67 13.66 0.55
CA MET A 209 -1.81 12.51 0.31
C MET A 209 -0.63 12.80 -0.63
N GLU A 210 -0.79 13.72 -1.57
CA GLU A 210 0.29 14.19 -2.46
C GLU A 210 1.30 15.05 -1.68
N ASN A 211 0.80 15.90 -0.79
CA ASN A 211 1.62 16.86 -0.04
C ASN A 211 1.96 16.41 1.39
N LYS A 212 1.66 15.16 1.77
CA LYS A 212 1.86 14.67 3.15
C LYS A 212 3.28 14.84 3.68
N HIS A 213 4.27 14.75 2.81
CA HIS A 213 5.69 14.92 3.16
C HIS A 213 6.05 16.35 3.58
N ILE A 214 5.22 17.33 3.22
CA ILE A 214 5.42 18.74 3.56
C ILE A 214 4.73 19.06 4.90
N TRP A 215 3.45 18.73 5.04
CA TRP A 215 2.66 19.19 6.17
C TRP A 215 2.71 18.29 7.41
N SER A 216 2.91 16.98 7.26
CA SER A 216 2.72 16.04 8.38
C SER A 216 3.71 16.20 9.53
N LYS A 217 4.99 16.44 9.22
CA LYS A 217 6.04 16.66 10.24
C LYS A 217 5.80 17.91 11.07
N GLU A 218 5.16 18.93 10.49
CA GLU A 218 4.80 20.15 11.21
C GLU A 218 3.60 19.97 12.16
N VAL A 219 2.75 18.96 11.90
CA VAL A 219 1.66 18.60 12.80
C VAL A 219 2.21 17.88 14.03
N HIS A 220 3.14 16.95 13.83
CA HIS A 220 3.79 16.25 14.93
C HIS A 220 5.15 15.66 14.50
N PRO A 221 6.22 15.77 15.33
CA PRO A 221 7.57 15.32 14.97
C PRO A 221 7.68 13.84 14.58
N HIS A 222 6.88 12.99 15.22
CA HIS A 222 6.88 11.54 14.97
C HIS A 222 5.99 11.09 13.80
N LEU A 223 5.36 12.02 13.08
CA LEU A 223 4.68 11.69 11.83
C LEU A 223 5.69 11.63 10.68
N GLU A 224 5.73 10.49 10.04
CA GLU A 224 6.60 10.23 8.91
C GLU A 224 5.81 10.17 7.62
N ALA A 225 6.18 11.05 6.71
CA ALA A 225 5.81 10.96 5.32
C ALA A 225 7.03 11.29 4.48
N THR A 226 7.57 10.29 3.81
CA THR A 226 8.53 10.52 2.73
C THR A 226 7.79 10.92 1.46
N PRO A 227 8.37 11.80 0.63
CA PRO A 227 7.90 11.98 -0.75
C PRO A 227 7.81 10.61 -1.43
N SER A 228 6.82 10.43 -2.31
CA SER A 228 6.74 9.22 -3.13
C SER A 228 7.92 9.19 -4.09
N THR A 229 8.84 8.25 -3.91
CA THR A 229 9.96 8.03 -4.82
C THR A 229 9.64 6.90 -5.78
N PHE A 230 9.95 7.07 -7.06
CA PHE A 230 9.93 6.00 -8.05
C PHE A 230 11.34 5.74 -8.57
N SER A 231 11.62 4.51 -8.96
CA SER A 231 12.89 4.15 -9.59
C SER A 231 12.73 4.17 -11.10
N VAL A 232 13.71 4.73 -11.81
CA VAL A 232 13.78 4.71 -13.27
C VAL A 232 15.03 3.91 -13.67
N ILE A 233 14.91 3.09 -14.71
CA ILE A 233 16.05 2.39 -15.31
C ILE A 233 16.56 3.24 -16.47
N ALA A 234 17.83 3.64 -16.40
CA ALA A 234 18.50 4.33 -17.50
C ALA A 234 19.36 3.35 -18.30
N HIS A 235 19.31 3.47 -19.63
CA HIS A 235 20.14 2.70 -20.56
C HIS A 235 21.24 3.58 -21.17
N GLY A 236 22.27 2.98 -21.75
CA GLY A 236 23.34 3.72 -22.45
C GLY A 236 24.33 4.46 -21.53
N ILE A 237 24.35 4.15 -20.24
CA ILE A 237 25.28 4.77 -19.28
C ILE A 237 26.69 4.22 -19.52
N PRO A 238 27.72 5.07 -19.68
CA PRO A 238 29.10 4.64 -19.83
C PRO A 238 29.55 3.76 -18.65
N LYS A 239 30.28 2.67 -18.93
CA LYS A 239 30.84 1.79 -17.87
C LYS A 239 31.78 2.51 -16.91
N SER A 240 32.38 3.63 -17.35
CA SER A 240 33.23 4.50 -16.54
C SER A 240 32.45 5.35 -15.53
N PHE A 241 31.12 5.45 -15.65
CA PHE A 241 30.31 6.20 -14.70
C PHE A 241 30.33 5.53 -13.33
N ASN A 242 30.74 6.28 -12.31
CA ASN A 242 30.77 5.81 -10.94
C ASN A 242 29.55 6.35 -10.16
N PRO A 243 28.48 5.56 -9.92
CA PRO A 243 27.31 6.02 -9.19
C PRO A 243 27.59 6.35 -7.72
N LEU A 244 28.72 5.91 -7.17
CA LEU A 244 29.12 6.16 -5.78
C LEU A 244 29.94 7.46 -5.62
N ALA A 245 30.40 8.07 -6.72
CA ALA A 245 31.13 9.32 -6.63
C ALA A 245 30.20 10.46 -6.14
N PRO A 246 30.62 11.30 -5.18
CA PRO A 246 29.79 12.39 -4.65
C PRO A 246 29.32 13.40 -5.71
N THR A 247 30.06 13.51 -6.81
CA THR A 247 29.79 14.41 -7.94
C THR A 247 28.75 13.86 -8.93
N SER A 248 28.42 12.56 -8.86
CA SER A 248 27.59 11.90 -9.88
C SER A 248 26.16 12.40 -9.92
N ILE A 249 25.52 12.56 -8.75
CA ILE A 249 24.15 13.12 -8.67
C ILE A 249 24.15 14.59 -9.11
N PRO A 250 25.01 15.48 -8.58
CA PRO A 250 25.09 16.87 -9.04
C PRO A 250 25.29 17.02 -10.55
N ASN A 251 26.21 16.23 -11.14
CA ASN A 251 26.50 16.30 -12.57
C ASN A 251 25.30 15.82 -13.41
N LEU A 252 24.72 14.66 -13.06
CA LEU A 252 23.51 14.17 -13.73
C LEU A 252 22.35 15.16 -13.64
N SER A 253 22.17 15.78 -12.47
CA SER A 253 21.16 16.81 -12.27
C SER A 253 21.40 18.02 -13.17
N ALA A 254 22.63 18.52 -13.22
CA ALA A 254 22.99 19.67 -14.04
C ALA A 254 22.85 19.37 -15.55
N GLU A 255 23.34 18.23 -16.02
CA GLU A 255 23.30 17.84 -17.44
C GLU A 255 21.88 17.60 -17.96
N ASN A 256 20.95 17.20 -17.09
CA ASN A 256 19.58 16.85 -17.47
C ASN A 256 18.54 17.87 -16.96
N ASN A 257 18.98 19.01 -16.42
CA ASN A 257 18.11 20.06 -15.87
C ASN A 257 17.15 19.57 -14.77
N PHE A 258 17.59 18.65 -13.93
CA PHE A 258 16.83 18.27 -12.74
C PHE A 258 17.01 19.30 -11.62
N ASN A 259 15.96 19.55 -10.85
CA ASN A 259 16.05 20.42 -9.68
C ASN A 259 16.82 19.72 -8.56
N THR A 260 17.32 20.53 -7.62
CA THR A 260 17.96 20.00 -6.41
C THR A 260 16.96 19.16 -5.63
N GLY A 261 17.27 17.88 -5.43
CA GLY A 261 16.42 16.93 -4.71
C GLY A 261 15.57 15.99 -5.59
N ASP A 262 15.49 16.23 -6.90
CA ASP A 262 14.75 15.34 -7.82
C ASP A 262 15.42 13.95 -7.95
N LEU A 263 16.76 13.92 -7.91
CA LEU A 263 17.57 12.70 -7.90
C LEU A 263 18.11 12.44 -6.49
N LEU A 264 17.58 11.40 -5.84
CA LEU A 264 17.95 11.05 -4.46
C LEU A 264 19.08 10.02 -4.40
N ARG A 265 19.10 9.07 -5.33
CA ARG A 265 20.05 7.95 -5.34
C ARG A 265 20.21 7.40 -6.75
N VAL A 266 21.45 7.05 -7.09
CA VAL A 266 21.79 6.31 -8.30
C VAL A 266 22.56 5.07 -7.91
N LYS A 267 22.31 3.94 -8.56
CA LYS A 267 23.07 2.70 -8.40
C LYS A 267 23.05 1.89 -9.69
N TRP A 268 24.06 1.04 -9.87
CA TRP A 268 23.98 0.00 -10.89
C TRP A 268 22.89 -1.02 -10.51
N LEU A 269 22.12 -1.44 -11.50
CA LEU A 269 21.09 -2.47 -11.32
C LEU A 269 21.72 -3.86 -11.18
N ALA A 270 22.84 -4.08 -11.88
CA ALA A 270 23.66 -5.28 -11.80
C ALA A 270 25.14 -4.87 -11.85
N ASP A 271 25.99 -5.63 -11.19
CA ASP A 271 27.44 -5.47 -11.31
C ASP A 271 27.87 -5.90 -12.72
N ASN A 272 28.47 -4.97 -13.47
CA ASN A 272 28.90 -5.16 -14.85
C ASN A 272 30.42 -4.99 -14.97
N ALA A 273 31.17 -5.03 -13.86
CA ALA A 273 32.62 -4.90 -13.87
C ALA A 273 33.30 -5.90 -14.84
N ASP A 274 32.73 -7.11 -14.98
CA ASP A 274 33.32 -8.21 -15.74
C ASP A 274 32.63 -8.50 -17.09
N THR A 275 31.59 -7.75 -17.49
CA THR A 275 30.90 -8.02 -18.76
C THR A 275 31.65 -7.35 -19.92
N PRO A 276 32.00 -8.05 -21.02
CA PRO A 276 32.61 -7.42 -22.18
C PRO A 276 31.65 -6.42 -22.87
N LYS A 277 32.20 -5.38 -23.52
CA LYS A 277 31.42 -4.42 -24.33
C LYS A 277 30.80 -5.18 -25.51
N GLN A 278 29.46 -5.17 -25.63
CA GLN A 278 28.84 -5.60 -26.88
C GLN A 278 29.20 -4.53 -27.93
N ALA A 279 30.01 -4.92 -28.91
CA ALA A 279 30.71 -4.02 -29.81
C ALA A 279 29.77 -3.14 -30.65
N GLU A 280 30.27 -1.95 -30.97
CA GLU A 280 29.73 -0.97 -31.92
C GLU A 280 29.16 -1.63 -33.19
N ARG A 281 28.03 -1.08 -33.66
CA ARG A 281 27.62 -1.26 -35.06
C ARG A 281 28.79 -0.83 -35.95
N GLN A 282 29.31 -1.77 -36.74
CA GLN A 282 30.15 -1.45 -37.88
C GLN A 282 29.33 -0.60 -38.85
N ASP A 283 29.69 0.67 -38.99
CA ASP A 283 29.28 1.50 -40.11
C ASP A 283 29.89 0.90 -41.38
N SER A 284 29.07 0.18 -42.14
CA SER A 284 29.39 -0.24 -43.50
C SER A 284 29.32 0.98 -44.43
N ASN A 285 30.47 1.64 -44.61
CA ASN A 285 30.71 2.56 -45.72
C ASN A 285 30.53 1.82 -47.05
N HIS A 286 29.36 1.95 -47.67
CA HIS A 286 29.16 1.62 -49.08
C HIS A 286 29.61 2.82 -49.92
N ALA A 287 30.83 2.75 -50.45
CA ALA A 287 31.25 3.60 -51.56
C ALA A 287 30.56 3.12 -52.84
N LEU A 288 29.81 4.01 -53.49
CA LEU A 288 29.26 3.82 -54.84
C LEU A 288 30.39 3.90 -55.87
N PRO A 289 30.47 3.01 -56.88
CA PRO A 289 31.39 3.17 -57.98
C PRO A 289 30.86 4.22 -58.96
N ASN A 290 31.70 5.22 -59.21
CA ASN A 290 31.53 6.23 -60.25
C ASN A 290 31.62 5.55 -61.63
N ALA A 291 30.54 5.61 -62.40
CA ALA A 291 30.54 5.26 -63.82
C ALA A 291 30.70 6.54 -64.64
N SER A 292 31.82 6.66 -65.39
CA SER A 292 31.90 7.34 -66.68
C SER A 292 33.32 7.31 -67.28
N ASN A 293 33.36 6.98 -68.58
CA ASN A 293 34.45 7.10 -69.57
C ASN A 293 35.47 5.94 -69.55
N VAL A 294 35.70 5.14 -70.61
CA VAL A 294 35.52 5.27 -72.07
C VAL A 294 35.07 3.94 -72.65
#